data_AF-P12682-F1
#
_entry.id   AF-P12682-F1
#
_cell.length_a   1.000
_cell.length_b   1.000
_cell.length_c   1.000
_cell.angle_alpha   90.00
_cell.angle_beta   90.00
_cell.angle_gamma   90.00
#
_symmetry.space_group_name_H-M   'P 1'
#
loop_
_entity.id
_entity.type
_entity.pdbx_description
1 polymer ?
#
loop_
_entity_poly.entity_id
_entity_poly.type
_entity_poly.pdbx_seq_one_letter_code
_entity_poly.pdbx_strand_id
1 'polypeptide(L)'
;MGKGDPKKPRGKMSSYAFFVQTCREEHKKKHPDASVNFSEFSKKCSERWKTMSAKEKGKFEDMAKADKARYEREMKTYIPPKGETKKKFKDPNAPKRPPSAFFLFCSEYRPKIKGEHPGLSIGDVAKKLGEMWNNTAADDKHPYEKKAAKLKEKYEKDIAAYRAKGKPDAAKKGVVKAEKSKKKKEEEEDEEDEEDEEEEEDEEDEEEEEDDDDE
;
A
#
# COMPACT_ATOMS: atom_id res chain seq x y z
N MET A 1 14.15 6.93 4.63
CA MET A 1 12.86 7.56 4.24
C MET A 1 12.74 7.61 2.72
N GLY A 2 11.88 6.80 2.11
CA GLY A 2 11.65 6.86 0.66
C GLY A 2 11.24 8.27 0.25
N LYS A 3 11.97 8.89 -0.69
CA LYS A 3 11.63 10.21 -1.24
C LYS A 3 10.34 10.06 -2.06
N GLY A 4 9.19 10.06 -1.39
CA GLY A 4 7.89 10.15 -2.05
C GLY A 4 7.79 11.42 -2.87
N ASP A 5 6.86 11.45 -3.83
CA ASP A 5 6.65 12.62 -4.69
C ASP A 5 6.58 13.93 -3.86
N PRO A 6 7.47 14.91 -4.11
CA PRO A 6 7.47 16.17 -3.38
C PRO A 6 6.17 16.98 -3.58
N LYS A 7 5.38 16.71 -4.63
CA LYS A 7 4.05 17.31 -4.82
C LYS A 7 2.96 16.61 -4.01
N LYS A 8 3.23 15.46 -3.40
CA LYS A 8 2.24 14.74 -2.62
C LYS A 8 1.91 15.51 -1.33
N PRO A 9 0.63 15.80 -1.08
CA PRO A 9 0.20 16.42 0.18
C PRO A 9 0.70 15.62 1.38
N ARG A 10 1.22 16.31 2.39
CA ARG A 10 1.62 15.70 3.65
C ARG A 10 0.41 15.00 4.28
N GLY A 11 0.61 13.80 4.82
CA GLY A 11 -0.46 13.03 5.46
C GLY A 11 -1.18 13.81 6.56
N LYS A 12 -2.45 13.43 6.81
CA LYS A 12 -3.23 13.99 7.92
C LYS A 12 -2.56 13.71 9.27
N MET A 13 -2.54 14.70 10.15
CA MET A 13 -2.04 14.58 11.51
C MET A 13 -3.15 14.15 12.48
N SER A 14 -2.80 13.27 13.41
CA SER A 14 -3.67 12.89 14.52
C SER A 14 -3.67 13.95 15.63
N SER A 15 -4.63 13.87 16.55
CA SER A 15 -4.70 14.75 17.73
C SER A 15 -3.42 14.64 18.57
N TYR A 16 -2.94 13.41 18.80
CA TYR A 16 -1.66 13.18 19.47
C TYR A 16 -0.48 13.81 18.72
N ALA A 17 -0.43 13.73 17.38
CA ALA A 17 0.66 14.34 16.61
C ALA A 17 0.70 15.87 16.76
N PHE A 18 -0.46 16.54 16.83
CA PHE A 18 -0.52 17.96 17.15
C PHE A 18 -0.04 18.25 18.57
N PHE A 19 -0.43 17.42 19.53
CA PHE A 19 0.03 17.57 20.90
C PHE A 19 1.55 17.43 21.05
N VAL A 20 2.14 16.41 20.44
CA VAL A 20 3.59 16.22 20.40
C VAL A 20 4.28 17.42 19.75
N GLN A 21 3.71 17.99 18.68
CA GLN A 21 4.23 19.23 18.10
C GLN A 21 4.20 20.39 19.09
N THR A 22 3.08 20.62 19.78
CA THR A 22 3.02 21.69 20.78
C THR A 22 4.01 21.48 21.92
N CYS A 23 4.19 20.24 22.39
CA CYS A 23 5.19 19.92 23.40
C CYS A 23 6.62 20.19 22.91
N ARG A 24 6.89 19.90 21.63
CA ARG A 24 8.20 20.12 21.01
C ARG A 24 8.49 21.60 20.83
N GLU A 25 7.48 22.38 20.43
CA GLU A 25 7.58 23.84 20.31
C GLU A 25 7.79 24.51 21.67
N GLU A 26 7.04 24.10 22.70
CA GLU A 26 7.25 24.56 24.08
C GLU A 26 8.67 24.26 24.57
N HIS A 27 9.17 23.06 24.31
CA HIS A 27 10.52 22.67 24.70
C HIS A 27 11.58 23.49 23.95
N LYS A 28 11.45 23.61 22.62
CA LYS A 28 12.38 24.40 21.80
C LYS A 28 12.36 25.89 22.16
N LYS A 29 11.22 26.42 22.60
CA LYS A 29 11.13 27.81 23.08
C LYS A 29 11.88 28.05 24.39
N LYS A 30 11.84 27.07 25.30
CA LYS A 30 12.52 27.16 26.61
C LYS A 30 14.00 26.79 26.52
N HIS A 31 14.34 25.89 25.60
CA HIS A 31 15.68 25.39 25.37
C HIS A 31 15.97 25.38 23.86
N PRO A 32 16.26 26.55 23.25
CA PRO A 32 16.50 26.66 21.81
C PRO A 32 17.73 25.86 21.35
N ASP A 33 18.76 25.79 22.19
CA ASP A 33 20.04 25.14 21.90
C ASP A 33 20.16 23.71 22.48
N ALA A 34 19.20 23.27 23.31
CA ALA A 34 19.25 21.92 23.85
C ALA A 34 18.80 20.91 22.79
N SER A 35 19.67 19.93 22.54
CA SER A 35 19.30 18.73 21.80
C SER A 35 18.20 18.00 22.55
N VAL A 36 17.05 17.78 21.89
CA VAL A 36 15.95 17.01 22.46
C VAL A 36 16.24 15.51 22.29
N ASN A 37 16.52 14.79 23.39
CA ASN A 37 16.59 13.34 23.37
C ASN A 37 15.21 12.79 22.97
N PHE A 38 15.11 12.17 21.79
CA PHE A 38 13.83 11.75 21.21
C PHE A 38 13.12 10.70 22.09
N SER A 39 13.86 9.77 22.70
CA SER A 39 13.32 8.74 23.59
C SER A 39 12.62 9.34 24.82
N GLU A 40 13.34 10.19 25.57
CA GLU A 40 12.80 10.88 26.75
C GLU A 40 11.65 11.83 26.41
N PHE A 41 11.77 12.55 25.30
CA PHE A 41 10.71 13.43 24.84
C PHE A 41 9.44 12.66 24.44
N SER A 42 9.60 11.49 23.83
CA SER A 42 8.50 10.59 23.47
C SER A 42 7.78 10.07 24.73
N LYS A 43 8.52 9.54 25.71
CA LYS A 43 7.98 9.08 27.00
C LYS A 43 7.22 10.20 27.70
N LYS A 44 7.83 11.38 27.86
CA LYS A 44 7.23 12.57 28.50
C LYS A 44 5.97 13.05 27.79
N CYS A 45 5.95 13.04 26.46
CA CYS A 45 4.75 13.38 25.69
C CYS A 45 3.64 12.36 25.92
N SER A 46 3.97 11.07 25.93
CA SER A 46 2.97 10.01 26.12
C SER A 46 2.29 10.09 27.50
N GLU A 47 3.05 10.33 28.56
CA GLU A 47 2.55 10.48 29.93
C GLU A 47 1.67 11.73 30.08
N ARG A 48 2.15 12.86 29.54
CA ARG A 48 1.37 14.10 29.54
C ARG A 48 0.08 13.91 28.73
N TRP A 49 0.12 13.24 27.58
CA TRP A 49 -1.10 12.95 26.83
C TRP A 49 -2.09 12.06 27.60
N LYS A 50 -1.62 11.03 28.30
CA LYS A 50 -2.49 10.16 29.12
C LYS A 50 -3.17 10.94 30.24
N THR A 51 -2.45 11.85 30.90
CA THR A 51 -2.95 12.67 32.03
C THR A 51 -3.77 13.90 31.62
N MET A 52 -3.71 14.34 30.35
CA MET A 52 -4.47 15.49 29.86
C MET A 52 -5.98 15.24 29.88
N SER A 53 -6.73 16.29 30.24
CA SER A 53 -8.20 16.23 30.33
C SER A 53 -8.86 16.10 28.95
N ALA A 54 -10.09 15.59 28.92
CA ALA A 54 -10.87 15.49 27.68
C ALA A 54 -11.06 16.86 27.00
N LYS A 55 -11.16 17.95 27.78
CA LYS A 55 -11.29 19.32 27.26
C LYS A 55 -10.03 19.76 26.53
N GLU A 56 -8.86 19.47 27.07
CA GLU A 56 -7.59 19.82 26.44
C GLU A 56 -7.32 18.93 25.22
N LYS A 57 -7.63 17.64 25.31
CA LYS A 57 -7.61 16.71 24.17
C LYS A 57 -8.54 17.17 23.04
N GLY A 58 -9.72 17.68 23.39
CA GLY A 58 -10.69 18.22 22.42
C GLY A 58 -10.10 19.30 21.51
N LYS A 59 -9.24 20.19 22.03
CA LYS A 59 -8.53 21.18 21.21
C LYS A 59 -7.68 20.52 20.11
N PHE A 60 -6.98 19.44 20.44
CA PHE A 60 -6.14 18.71 19.48
C PHE A 60 -6.97 17.83 18.53
N GLU A 61 -8.12 17.33 18.97
CA GLU A 61 -9.08 16.64 18.11
C GLU A 61 -9.67 17.58 17.05
N ASP A 62 -10.02 18.82 17.42
CA ASP A 62 -10.47 19.83 16.48
C ASP A 62 -9.38 20.18 15.45
N MET A 63 -8.12 20.31 15.89
CA MET A 63 -6.98 20.47 14.99
C MET A 63 -6.84 19.28 14.03
N ALA A 64 -6.93 18.05 14.54
CA ALA A 64 -6.88 16.84 13.72
C ALA A 64 -8.03 16.77 12.70
N LYS A 65 -9.23 17.24 13.07
CA LYS A 65 -10.37 17.32 12.17
C LYS A 65 -10.17 18.36 11.07
N ALA A 66 -9.66 19.55 11.41
CA ALA A 66 -9.31 20.58 10.44
C ALA A 66 -8.19 20.12 9.49
N ASP A 67 -7.19 19.42 10.03
CA ASP A 67 -6.07 18.84 9.29
C ASP A 67 -6.52 17.74 8.32
N LYS A 68 -7.45 16.88 8.75
CA LYS A 68 -8.12 15.92 7.89
C LYS A 68 -8.81 16.61 6.72
N ALA A 69 -9.54 17.71 6.97
CA ALA A 69 -10.20 18.47 5.91
C ALA A 69 -9.19 19.14 4.95
N ARG A 70 -8.07 19.67 5.47
CA ARG A 70 -6.95 20.18 4.65
C ARG A 70 -6.39 19.08 3.75
N TYR A 71 -6.07 17.92 4.31
CA TYR A 71 -5.52 16.78 3.57
C TYR A 71 -6.47 16.31 2.48
N GLU A 72 -7.77 16.17 2.78
CA GLU A 72 -8.79 15.78 1.79
C GLU A 72 -8.90 16.79 0.65
N ARG A 73 -8.86 18.10 0.94
CA ARG A 73 -8.87 19.17 -0.06
C ARG A 73 -7.63 19.13 -0.95
N GLU A 74 -6.45 19.00 -0.37
CA GLU A 74 -5.19 18.93 -1.13
C GLU A 74 -5.09 17.64 -1.96
N MET A 75 -5.53 16.51 -1.41
CA MET A 75 -5.59 15.24 -2.12
C MET A 75 -6.57 15.25 -3.30
N LYS A 76 -7.64 16.05 -3.24
CA LYS A 76 -8.57 16.22 -4.38
C LYS A 76 -7.90 16.93 -5.56
N THR A 77 -6.98 17.85 -5.28
CA THR A 77 -6.22 18.58 -6.31
C THR A 77 -4.91 17.90 -6.70
N TYR A 78 -4.43 16.96 -5.90
CA TYR A 78 -3.18 16.25 -6.16
C TYR A 78 -3.33 15.27 -7.34
N ILE A 79 -2.48 15.46 -8.35
CA ILE A 79 -2.34 14.54 -9.48
C ILE A 79 -1.09 13.70 -9.22
N PRO A 80 -1.21 12.43 -8.82
CA PRO A 80 -0.06 11.56 -8.66
C PRO A 80 0.66 11.38 -10.01
N PRO A 81 1.99 11.33 -10.02
CA PRO A 81 2.75 11.02 -11.24
C PRO A 81 2.31 9.65 -11.77
N LYS A 82 2.38 9.51 -13.10
CA LYS A 82 1.92 8.33 -13.85
C LYS A 82 2.69 7.08 -13.39
N GLY A 83 2.15 6.37 -12.39
CA GLY A 83 2.76 5.18 -11.79
C GLY A 83 2.45 4.97 -10.31
N GLU A 84 2.24 6.04 -9.54
CA GLU A 84 2.04 5.96 -8.08
C GLU A 84 0.59 5.73 -7.65
N THR A 85 -0.37 5.72 -8.57
CA THR A 85 -1.76 5.43 -8.21
C THR A 85 -1.85 4.01 -7.67
N LYS A 86 -2.08 3.88 -6.35
CA LYS A 86 -2.58 2.65 -5.72
C LYS A 86 -3.62 2.06 -6.66
N LYS A 87 -3.37 0.85 -7.17
CA LYS A 87 -4.25 0.15 -8.12
C LYS A 87 -5.68 0.35 -7.61
N LYS A 88 -6.49 1.16 -8.29
CA LYS A 88 -7.89 1.39 -7.87
C LYS A 88 -8.49 0.01 -7.75
N PHE A 89 -8.83 -0.40 -6.53
CA PHE A 89 -9.47 -1.68 -6.28
C PHE A 89 -10.82 -1.59 -6.98
N LYS A 90 -10.89 -2.13 -8.19
CA LYS A 90 -12.13 -2.22 -8.94
C LYS A 90 -13.01 -3.18 -8.14
N ASP A 91 -14.31 -2.89 -8.11
CA ASP A 91 -15.28 -3.75 -7.44
C ASP A 91 -15.03 -5.22 -7.87
N PRO A 92 -14.82 -6.15 -6.92
CA PRO A 92 -14.57 -7.55 -7.24
C PRO A 92 -15.72 -8.21 -8.01
N ASN A 93 -16.92 -7.62 -7.98
CA ASN A 93 -18.09 -8.04 -8.74
C ASN A 93 -18.21 -7.36 -10.11
N ALA A 94 -17.37 -6.37 -10.44
CA ALA A 94 -17.37 -5.77 -11.77
C ALA A 94 -16.84 -6.79 -12.79
N PRO A 95 -17.47 -6.89 -13.98
CA PRO A 95 -16.96 -7.70 -15.07
C PRO A 95 -15.48 -7.39 -15.34
N LYS A 96 -14.67 -8.44 -15.52
CA LYS A 96 -13.25 -8.30 -15.85
C LYS A 96 -13.10 -8.04 -17.35
N ARG A 97 -12.14 -7.18 -17.71
CA ARG A 97 -11.82 -6.91 -19.12
C ARG A 97 -11.39 -8.22 -19.81
N PRO A 98 -11.90 -8.53 -21.00
CA PRO A 98 -11.55 -9.73 -21.72
C PRO A 98 -10.11 -9.64 -22.25
N PRO A 99 -9.45 -10.78 -22.48
CA PRO A 99 -8.16 -10.81 -23.13
C PRO A 99 -8.25 -10.26 -24.57
N SER A 100 -7.22 -9.53 -24.99
CA SER A 100 -7.07 -9.12 -26.39
C SER A 100 -6.64 -10.30 -27.26
N ALA A 101 -6.66 -10.13 -28.59
CA ALA A 101 -6.23 -11.15 -29.55
C ALA A 101 -4.81 -11.66 -29.26
N PHE A 102 -3.90 -10.74 -28.94
CA PHE A 102 -2.54 -11.08 -28.53
C PHE A 102 -2.51 -11.95 -27.26
N PHE A 103 -3.28 -11.63 -26.22
CA PHE A 103 -3.29 -12.45 -25.00
C PHE A 103 -3.90 -13.84 -25.23
N LEU A 104 -4.89 -13.96 -26.13
CA LEU A 104 -5.41 -15.26 -26.55
C LEU A 104 -4.34 -16.07 -27.28
N PHE A 105 -3.63 -15.46 -28.22
CA PHE A 105 -2.48 -16.08 -28.88
C PHE A 105 -1.41 -16.49 -27.86
N CYS A 106 -1.05 -15.61 -26.93
CA CYS A 106 -0.12 -15.92 -25.87
C CYS A 106 -0.57 -17.13 -25.04
N SER A 107 -1.86 -17.26 -24.74
CA SER A 107 -2.38 -18.38 -23.94
C SER A 107 -2.18 -19.74 -24.63
N GLU A 108 -2.27 -19.79 -25.96
CA GLU A 108 -2.11 -21.02 -26.74
C GLU A 108 -0.64 -21.34 -27.06
N TYR A 109 0.20 -20.32 -27.30
CA TYR A 109 1.60 -20.51 -27.71
C TYR A 109 2.60 -20.50 -26.55
N ARG A 110 2.29 -19.83 -25.43
CA ARG A 110 3.17 -19.83 -24.24
C ARG A 110 3.53 -21.23 -23.75
N PRO A 111 2.60 -22.20 -23.61
CA PRO A 111 2.97 -23.56 -23.20
C PRO A 111 3.84 -24.27 -24.24
N LYS A 112 3.67 -23.99 -25.55
CA LYS A 112 4.52 -24.56 -26.62
C LYS A 112 5.96 -24.08 -26.48
N ILE A 113 6.16 -22.77 -26.35
CA ILE A 113 7.50 -22.20 -26.16
C ILE A 113 8.14 -22.66 -24.85
N LYS A 114 7.36 -22.74 -23.76
CA LYS A 114 7.88 -23.27 -22.50
C LYS A 114 8.22 -24.77 -22.59
N GLY A 115 7.51 -25.54 -23.40
CA GLY A 115 7.84 -26.94 -23.67
C GLY A 115 9.13 -27.10 -24.49
N GLU A 116 9.30 -26.28 -25.53
CA GLU A 116 10.53 -26.24 -26.34
C GLU A 116 11.74 -25.70 -25.56
N HIS A 117 11.50 -24.75 -24.65
CA HIS A 117 12.52 -24.07 -23.89
C HIS A 117 12.12 -23.90 -22.41
N PRO A 118 12.14 -24.97 -21.61
CA PRO A 118 11.69 -24.94 -20.21
C PRO A 118 12.55 -24.07 -19.29
N GLY A 119 13.79 -23.74 -19.69
CA GLY A 119 14.72 -22.89 -18.93
C GLY A 119 14.64 -21.39 -19.24
N LEU A 120 13.82 -20.95 -20.21
CA LEU A 120 13.71 -19.52 -20.51
C LEU A 120 12.96 -18.77 -19.42
N SER A 121 13.43 -17.56 -19.11
CA SER A 121 12.73 -16.66 -18.21
C SER A 121 11.34 -16.29 -18.76
N ILE A 122 10.40 -15.95 -17.88
CA ILE A 122 9.06 -15.50 -18.30
C ILE A 122 9.15 -14.29 -19.24
N GLY A 123 10.14 -13.41 -19.02
CA GLY A 123 10.39 -12.25 -19.86
C GLY A 123 10.83 -12.63 -21.27
N ASP A 124 11.71 -13.62 -21.41
CA ASP A 124 12.20 -14.05 -22.73
C ASP A 124 11.14 -14.83 -23.51
N VAL A 125 10.34 -15.65 -22.82
CA VAL A 125 9.15 -16.29 -23.43
C VAL A 125 8.18 -15.23 -23.95
N ALA A 126 7.96 -14.14 -23.21
CA ALA A 126 7.09 -13.05 -23.63
C ALA A 126 7.63 -12.29 -24.85
N LYS A 127 8.96 -12.04 -24.92
CA LYS A 127 9.60 -11.44 -26.11
C LYS A 127 9.39 -12.32 -27.35
N LYS A 128 9.69 -13.63 -27.25
CA LYS A 128 9.51 -14.58 -28.36
C LYS A 128 8.06 -14.66 -28.83
N LEU A 129 7.09 -14.62 -27.90
CA LEU A 129 5.66 -14.54 -28.21
C LEU A 129 5.28 -13.26 -28.96
N GLY A 130 5.85 -12.12 -28.57
CA GLY A 130 5.66 -10.83 -29.23
C GLY A 130 6.19 -10.82 -30.66
N GLU A 131 7.39 -11.33 -30.86
CA GLU A 131 8.01 -11.49 -32.19
C GLU A 131 7.19 -12.44 -33.07
N MET A 132 6.81 -13.62 -32.55
CA MET A 132 5.93 -14.54 -33.27
C MET A 132 4.62 -13.87 -33.66
N TRP A 133 3.98 -13.15 -32.74
CA TRP A 133 2.75 -12.43 -33.04
C TRP A 133 2.97 -11.40 -34.15
N ASN A 134 4.02 -10.58 -34.08
CA ASN A 134 4.30 -9.59 -35.13
C ASN A 134 4.54 -10.24 -36.51
N ASN A 135 5.25 -11.36 -36.54
CA ASN A 135 5.57 -12.12 -37.76
C ASN A 135 4.42 -13.03 -38.25
N THR A 136 3.41 -13.29 -37.43
CA THR A 136 2.24 -14.09 -37.82
C THR A 136 1.39 -13.32 -38.84
N ALA A 137 0.94 -14.00 -39.90
CA ALA A 137 0.12 -13.41 -40.95
C ALA A 137 -1.22 -12.87 -40.40
N ALA A 138 -1.80 -11.88 -41.08
CA ALA A 138 -3.09 -11.33 -40.69
C ALA A 138 -4.20 -12.40 -40.70
N ASP A 139 -4.13 -13.36 -41.62
CA ASP A 139 -5.10 -14.47 -41.70
C ASP A 139 -5.03 -15.40 -40.49
N ASP A 140 -3.83 -15.69 -39.98
CA ASP A 140 -3.63 -16.48 -38.77
C ASP A 140 -4.00 -15.71 -37.50
N LYS A 141 -3.86 -14.38 -37.51
CA LYS A 141 -4.32 -13.48 -36.44
C LYS A 141 -5.85 -13.38 -36.40
N HIS A 142 -6.50 -13.41 -37.56
CA HIS A 142 -7.94 -13.24 -37.74
C HIS A 142 -8.81 -14.09 -36.78
N PRO A 143 -8.57 -15.40 -36.57
CA PRO A 143 -9.34 -16.18 -35.60
C PRO A 143 -9.21 -15.65 -34.16
N TYR A 144 -8.02 -15.18 -33.75
CA TYR A 144 -7.81 -14.60 -32.42
C TYR A 144 -8.48 -13.23 -32.28
N GLU A 145 -8.41 -12.41 -33.32
CA GLU A 145 -9.10 -11.12 -33.38
C GLU A 145 -10.61 -11.30 -33.31
N LYS A 146 -11.16 -12.26 -34.05
CA LYS A 146 -12.59 -12.61 -34.01
C LYS A 146 -13.02 -13.15 -32.65
N LYS A 147 -12.22 -14.04 -32.03
CA LYS A 147 -12.46 -14.51 -30.66
C LYS A 147 -12.44 -13.34 -29.66
N ALA A 148 -11.44 -12.47 -29.74
CA ALA A 148 -11.31 -11.29 -28.87
C ALA A 148 -12.46 -10.29 -29.06
N ALA A 149 -12.90 -10.05 -30.30
CA ALA A 149 -14.03 -9.19 -30.61
C ALA A 149 -15.33 -9.72 -29.98
N LYS A 150 -15.61 -11.02 -30.07
CA LYS A 150 -16.76 -11.66 -29.40
C LYS A 150 -16.70 -11.51 -27.88
N LEU A 151 -15.53 -11.73 -27.28
CA LEU A 151 -15.35 -11.56 -25.84
C LEU A 151 -15.52 -10.09 -25.41
N LYS A 152 -15.06 -9.15 -26.24
CA LYS A 152 -15.24 -7.71 -26.05
C LYS A 152 -16.71 -7.32 -26.08
N GLU A 153 -17.47 -7.78 -27.07
CA GLU A 153 -18.91 -7.53 -27.18
C GLU A 153 -19.67 -8.07 -25.95
N LYS A 154 -19.33 -9.27 -25.49
CA LYS A 154 -19.89 -9.84 -24.26
C LYS A 154 -19.57 -8.96 -23.04
N TYR A 155 -18.31 -8.55 -22.90
CA TYR A 155 -17.89 -7.66 -21.81
C TYR A 155 -18.60 -6.30 -21.83
N GLU A 156 -18.84 -5.74 -23.02
CA GLU A 156 -19.57 -4.48 -23.18
C GLU A 156 -21.03 -4.61 -22.72
N LYS A 157 -21.67 -5.75 -23.00
CA LYS A 157 -23.00 -6.08 -22.47
C LYS A 157 -22.97 -6.26 -20.94
N ASP A 158 -22.01 -7.03 -20.43
CA ASP A 158 -21.89 -7.32 -19.00
C ASP A 158 -21.60 -6.03 -18.20
N ILE A 159 -20.72 -5.16 -18.69
CA ILE A 159 -20.39 -3.90 -18.00
C ILE A 159 -21.53 -2.90 -18.07
N ALA A 160 -22.33 -2.90 -19.15
CA ALA A 160 -23.54 -2.10 -19.23
C ALA A 160 -24.59 -2.56 -18.21
N ALA A 161 -24.84 -3.88 -18.12
CA ALA A 161 -25.73 -4.46 -17.12
C ALA A 161 -25.25 -4.19 -15.68
N TYR A 162 -23.94 -4.32 -15.44
CA TYR A 162 -23.34 -4.00 -14.15
C TYR A 162 -23.48 -2.52 -13.77
N ARG A 163 -23.30 -1.60 -14.72
CA ARG A 163 -23.53 -0.16 -14.50
C ARG A 163 -25.00 0.16 -14.25
N ALA A 164 -25.91 -0.51 -14.96
CA ALA A 164 -27.35 -0.33 -14.82
C ALA A 164 -27.90 -0.83 -13.48
N LYS A 165 -27.32 -1.91 -12.92
CA LYS A 165 -27.70 -2.45 -11.61
C LYS A 165 -27.42 -1.50 -10.44
N GLY A 166 -26.74 -0.38 -10.68
CA GLY A 166 -26.18 0.47 -9.63
C GLY A 166 -25.02 -0.27 -8.95
N LYS A 167 -24.01 0.47 -8.48
CA LYS A 167 -23.02 -0.15 -7.60
C LYS A 167 -23.79 -0.66 -6.38
N PRO A 168 -23.77 -1.97 -6.04
CA PRO A 168 -24.16 -2.33 -4.68
C PRO A 168 -23.20 -1.57 -3.78
N ASP A 169 -23.76 -0.74 -2.89
CA ASP A 169 -23.00 0.08 -1.95
C ASP A 169 -21.74 -0.65 -1.49
N ALA A 170 -20.58 -0.07 -1.81
CA ALA A 170 -19.28 -0.59 -1.44
C ALA A 170 -19.12 -0.75 0.09
N ALA A 171 -20.10 -0.31 0.87
CA ALA A 171 -20.20 -0.49 2.30
C ALA A 171 -20.43 -1.94 2.77
N LYS A 172 -21.14 -2.82 2.03
CA LYS A 172 -21.56 -4.13 2.60
C LYS A 172 -20.70 -5.35 2.27
N LYS A 173 -19.72 -5.27 1.37
CA LYS A 173 -18.84 -6.43 1.03
C LYS A 173 -17.36 -6.25 1.36
N GLY A 174 -16.98 -5.15 2.01
CA GLY A 174 -15.68 -5.03 2.66
C GLY A 174 -15.44 -6.09 3.75
N VAL A 175 -16.52 -6.63 4.34
CA VAL A 175 -16.44 -7.61 5.44
C VAL A 175 -15.99 -9.00 4.97
N VAL A 176 -16.54 -9.52 3.86
CA VAL A 176 -16.36 -10.95 3.52
C VAL A 176 -14.95 -11.29 2.98
N LYS A 177 -14.20 -10.29 2.50
CA LYS A 177 -12.79 -10.51 2.06
C LYS A 177 -11.76 -9.96 3.05
N ALA A 178 -12.16 -9.07 3.95
CA ALA A 178 -11.35 -8.70 5.10
C ALA A 178 -11.11 -9.93 6.00
N GLU A 179 -12.04 -10.88 6.12
CA GLU A 179 -11.77 -12.13 6.85
C GLU A 179 -10.67 -12.97 6.20
N LYS A 180 -10.66 -13.13 4.86
CA LYS A 180 -9.63 -13.95 4.20
C LYS A 180 -8.26 -13.27 4.13
N SER A 181 -8.21 -11.93 4.16
CA SER A 181 -6.97 -11.17 4.24
C SER A 181 -6.49 -10.95 5.68
N LYS A 182 -7.38 -10.97 6.68
CA LYS A 182 -6.99 -11.00 8.10
C LYS A 182 -6.34 -12.33 8.45
N LYS A 183 -6.91 -13.46 8.03
CA LYS A 183 -6.30 -14.76 8.33
C LYS A 183 -4.88 -14.93 7.78
N LYS A 184 -4.55 -14.33 6.63
CA LYS A 184 -3.18 -14.37 6.07
C LYS A 184 -2.24 -13.28 6.63
N LYS A 185 -2.76 -12.31 7.38
CA LYS A 185 -1.96 -11.28 8.04
C LYS A 185 -1.78 -11.61 9.52
N GLU A 186 -2.73 -12.30 10.15
CA GLU A 186 -2.56 -12.94 11.45
C GLU A 186 -1.52 -14.07 11.35
N GLU A 187 -1.49 -14.87 10.28
CA GLU A 187 -0.40 -15.86 10.08
C GLU A 187 0.98 -15.25 9.72
N GLU A 188 1.09 -13.97 9.34
CA GLU A 188 2.39 -13.31 9.10
C GLU A 188 2.79 -12.38 10.25
N GLU A 189 1.84 -11.84 11.04
CA GLU A 189 2.14 -11.10 12.27
C GLU A 189 2.46 -12.02 13.45
N ASP A 190 2.01 -13.29 13.45
CA ASP A 190 2.41 -14.30 14.46
C ASP A 190 3.83 -14.84 14.20
N GLU A 191 4.41 -14.65 13.00
CA GLU A 191 5.83 -14.92 12.72
C GLU A 191 6.73 -13.70 12.97
N GLU A 192 6.24 -12.46 12.84
CA GLU A 192 7.04 -11.25 13.13
C GLU A 192 7.07 -10.89 14.63
N ASP A 193 6.13 -11.36 15.47
CA ASP A 193 6.15 -11.12 16.93
C ASP A 193 7.10 -12.07 17.68
N GLU A 194 7.49 -13.20 17.08
CA GLU A 194 8.55 -14.08 17.64
C GLU A 194 9.98 -13.60 17.29
N GLU A 195 10.19 -12.78 16.24
CA GLU A 195 11.53 -12.25 15.92
C GLU A 195 11.90 -11.01 16.77
N ASP A 196 10.94 -10.23 17.28
CA ASP A 196 11.20 -9.02 18.10
C ASP A 196 11.43 -9.35 19.59
N GLU A 197 11.04 -10.55 20.07
CA GLU A 197 11.38 -11.03 21.43
C GLU A 197 12.78 -11.65 21.51
N GLU A 198 13.41 -12.08 20.41
CA GLU A 198 14.79 -12.62 20.43
C GLU A 198 15.88 -11.53 20.34
N GLU A 199 15.60 -10.33 19.82
CA GLU A 199 16.62 -9.26 19.72
C GLU A 199 16.85 -8.49 21.04
N GLU A 200 15.93 -8.51 22.01
CA GLU A 200 16.09 -7.80 23.30
C GLU A 200 16.80 -8.64 24.38
N GLU A 201 17.03 -9.95 24.19
CA GLU A 201 17.81 -10.77 25.14
C GLU A 201 19.33 -10.75 24.87
N ASP A 202 19.80 -10.30 23.70
CA ASP A 202 21.24 -10.35 23.34
C ASP A 202 22.01 -9.05 23.67
N GLU A 203 21.33 -7.97 24.10
CA GLU A 203 22.00 -6.70 24.50
C GLU A 203 22.24 -6.56 26.02
N GLU A 204 21.77 -7.47 26.89
CA GLU A 204 22.03 -7.40 28.35
C GLU A 204 23.30 -8.13 28.84
N ASP A 205 24.05 -8.85 27.98
CA ASP A 205 25.23 -9.65 28.42
C ASP A 205 26.60 -9.04 28.03
N GLU A 206 26.68 -7.74 27.73
CA GLU A 206 27.97 -7.05 27.47
C GLU A 206 28.31 -5.90 28.44
N GLU A 207 27.55 -5.68 29.52
CA GLU A 207 27.90 -4.68 30.56
C GLU A 207 28.16 -5.31 31.95
N GLU A 208 28.96 -6.38 32.02
CA GLU A 208 29.66 -6.77 33.25
C GLU A 208 31.14 -7.10 32.98
N GLU A 209 31.94 -6.13 32.56
CA GLU A 209 33.40 -6.19 32.74
C GLU A 209 33.93 -4.76 32.93
N GLU A 210 34.91 -4.60 33.83
CA GLU A 210 35.61 -3.37 34.22
C GLU A 210 35.06 -2.61 35.44
N ASP A 211 35.08 -3.27 36.60
CA ASP A 211 35.39 -2.60 37.88
C ASP A 211 36.44 -3.46 38.63
N ASP A 212 37.64 -3.56 38.04
CA ASP A 212 38.83 -4.08 38.70
C ASP A 212 40.03 -3.25 38.21
N ASP A 213 40.37 -2.18 38.95
CA ASP A 213 41.78 -1.82 39.17
C ASP A 213 41.91 -1.08 40.51
N ASP A 214 42.53 -1.81 41.42
CA ASP A 214 42.89 -1.54 42.81
C ASP A 214 44.04 -0.50 42.91
N GLU A 215 44.23 0.01 44.14
CA GLU A 215 45.33 0.87 44.67
C GLU A 215 45.47 2.37 44.32
#